data_AF-A0A2V8N4L8-F1
#
_entry.id   AF-A0A2V8N4L8-F1
#
_cell.length_a   1.000
_cell.length_b   1.000
_cell.length_c   1.000
_cell.angle_alpha   90.00
_cell.angle_beta   90.00
_cell.angle_gamma   90.00
#
_symmetry.space_group_name_H-M   'P 1'
#
loop_
_entity.id
_entity.type
_entity.pdbx_description
1 polymer ?
#
loop_
_entity_poly.entity_id
_entity_poly.type
_entity_poly.pdbx_seq_one_letter_code
_entity_poly.pdbx_strand_id
1 'polypeptide(L)'
;MPLYSTRQAAELLGISFPTLNRYIAERKIPIPAITELGASRVRVWTLEDIEKVRKVLPTIKNGRKTRYKKQKTQTKKKDKP
;
A
#
# COMPACT_ATOMS: atom_id res chain seq x y z
N MET A 1 -4.23 24.25 3.08
CA MET A 1 -3.85 22.89 3.52
C MET A 1 -2.61 22.46 2.76
N PRO A 2 -1.57 21.94 3.43
CA PRO A 2 -0.39 21.40 2.73
C PRO A 2 -0.79 20.18 1.90
N LEU A 3 -0.28 20.14 0.67
CA LEU A 3 -0.50 19.05 -0.28
C LEU A 3 0.79 18.24 -0.37
N TYR A 4 0.69 16.93 -0.15
CA TYR A 4 1.82 16.01 -0.19
C TYR A 4 1.78 15.17 -1.45
N SER A 5 2.96 14.94 -2.04
CA SER A 5 3.12 13.93 -3.07
C SER A 5 3.01 12.52 -2.48
N THR A 6 2.74 11.52 -3.31
CA THR A 6 2.74 10.10 -2.88
C THR A 6 4.06 9.68 -2.20
N ARG A 7 5.20 10.27 -2.62
CA ARG A 7 6.50 9.98 -1.98
C ARG A 7 6.58 10.55 -0.56
N GLN A 8 6.18 11.81 -0.38
CA GLN A 8 6.12 12.44 0.95
C GLN A 8 5.10 11.75 1.86
N ALA A 9 3.95 11.35 1.31
CA ALA A 9 2.95 10.59 2.06
C ALA A 9 3.52 9.25 2.56
N ALA A 10 4.33 8.56 1.74
CA ALA A 10 4.99 7.32 2.15
C ALA A 10 6.00 7.54 3.28
N GLU A 11 6.79 8.62 3.22
CA GLU A 11 7.73 9.02 4.26
C GLU A 11 7.01 9.33 5.59
N LEU A 12 5.92 10.10 5.54
CA LEU A 12 5.09 10.42 6.71
C LEU A 12 4.41 9.19 7.32
N LEU A 13 4.08 8.19 6.50
CA LEU A 13 3.51 6.91 6.94
C LEU A 13 4.58 5.92 7.43
N GLY A 14 5.87 6.21 7.25
CA GLY A 14 6.97 5.30 7.59
C GLY A 14 7.01 4.04 6.75
N ILE A 15 6.49 4.06 5.51
CA ILE A 15 6.50 2.93 4.59
C ILE A 15 7.25 3.27 3.30
N SER A 16 7.73 2.26 2.57
CA SER A 16 8.39 2.50 1.30
C SER A 16 7.39 2.98 0.22
N PHE A 17 7.83 3.90 -0.63
CA PHE A 17 7.02 4.38 -1.77
C PHE A 17 6.45 3.24 -2.65
N PRO A 18 7.21 2.19 -3.01
CA PRO A 18 6.66 1.04 -3.74
C PRO A 18 5.56 0.30 -2.97
N THR A 19 5.64 0.26 -1.64
CA THR A 19 4.60 -0.37 -0.79
C THR A 19 3.31 0.43 -0.81
N LEU A 20 3.41 1.77 -0.69
CA LEU A 20 2.24 2.64 -0.79
C LEU A 20 1.59 2.52 -2.18
N ASN A 21 2.37 2.56 -3.26
CA ASN A 21 1.87 2.35 -4.62
C ASN A 21 1.19 0.99 -4.81
N ARG A 22 1.75 -0.08 -4.22
CA ARG A 22 1.11 -1.40 -4.25
C ARG A 22 -0.23 -1.40 -3.54
N TYR A 23 -0.34 -0.77 -2.37
CA TYR A 23 -1.62 -0.70 -1.64
C TYR A 23 -2.67 0.12 -2.38
N ILE A 24 -2.25 1.17 -3.08
CA ILE A 24 -3.10 1.94 -3.98
C ILE A 24 -3.59 1.05 -5.13
N ALA A 25 -2.69 0.33 -5.80
CA ALA A 25 -3.02 -0.55 -6.93
C ALA A 25 -3.97 -1.68 -6.51
N GLU A 26 -3.74 -2.26 -5.32
CA GLU A 26 -4.57 -3.32 -4.74
C GLU A 26 -5.83 -2.78 -4.04
N ARG A 27 -6.09 -1.46 -4.07
CA ARG A 27 -7.24 -0.78 -3.43
C ARG A 27 -7.40 -1.12 -1.93
N LYS A 28 -6.28 -1.37 -1.23
CA LYS A 28 -6.23 -1.72 0.20
C LYS A 28 -6.33 -0.54 1.15
N ILE A 29 -6.16 0.66 0.61
CA ILE A 29 -6.22 1.92 1.34
C ILE A 29 -7.20 2.86 0.63
N PRO A 30 -7.82 3.80 1.35
CA PRO A 30 -8.60 4.86 0.74
C PRO A 30 -7.73 5.61 -0.27
N ILE A 31 -8.22 5.66 -1.52
CA ILE A 31 -7.54 6.28 -2.64
C ILE A 31 -7.84 7.78 -2.60
N PRO A 32 -6.82 8.66 -2.45
CA PRO A 32 -7.03 10.10 -2.54
C PRO A 32 -7.35 10.52 -3.98
N ALA A 33 -7.88 11.73 -4.12
CA ALA A 33 -8.21 12.31 -5.42
C ALA A 33 -6.98 12.36 -6.35
N ILE A 34 -7.22 12.11 -7.63
CA ILE A 34 -6.23 12.31 -8.68
C ILE A 34 -6.34 13.76 -9.11
N THR A 35 -5.24 14.50 -9.03
CA THR A 35 -5.15 15.87 -9.53
C THR A 35 -4.30 15.89 -10.79
N GLU A 36 -4.77 16.59 -11.82
CA GLU A 36 -4.00 16.82 -13.04
C GLU A 36 -3.02 17.97 -12.80
N LEU A 37 -1.72 17.66 -12.84
CA LEU A 37 -0.61 18.59 -12.79
C LEU A 37 0.02 18.64 -14.18
N GLY A 38 -0.45 19.57 -15.01
CA GLY A 38 -0.08 19.66 -16.42
C GLY A 38 -0.51 18.42 -17.20
N ALA A 39 0.44 17.75 -17.88
CA ALA A 39 0.18 16.50 -18.60
C ALA A 39 0.21 15.25 -17.68
N SER A 40 0.55 15.40 -16.40
CA SER A 40 0.71 14.27 -15.47
C SER A 40 -0.44 14.20 -14.47
N ARG A 41 -1.04 13.01 -14.33
CA ARG A 41 -2.00 12.70 -13.27
C ARG A 41 -1.26 12.30 -11.99
N VAL A 42 -1.25 13.17 -11.00
CA VAL A 42 -0.58 12.91 -9.72
C VAL A 42 -1.62 12.77 -8.62
N ARG A 43 -1.41 11.82 -7.72
CA ARG A 43 -2.22 11.70 -6.50
C ARG A 43 -1.73 12.71 -5.49
N VAL A 44 -2.64 13.55 -5.02
CA VAL A 44 -2.35 14.57 -4.02
C VAL A 44 -2.90 14.10 -2.68
N TRP A 45 -2.05 14.12 -1.67
CA TRP A 45 -2.38 13.64 -0.33
C TRP A 45 -2.58 14.82 0.61
N THR A 46 -3.69 14.81 1.33
CA THR A 46 -3.90 15.72 2.47
C THR A 46 -3.43 15.04 3.76
N LEU A 47 -3.25 15.82 4.84
CA LEU A 47 -3.00 15.26 6.18
C LEU A 47 -4.11 14.30 6.60
N GLU A 48 -5.37 14.63 6.29
CA GLU A 48 -6.51 13.77 6.62
C GLU A 48 -6.45 12.42 5.90
N ASP A 49 -6.03 12.40 4.64
CA ASP A 49 -5.85 11.16 3.88
C ASP A 49 -4.72 10.31 4.48
N ILE A 50 -3.62 10.96 4.86
CA ILE A 50 -2.49 10.30 5.52
C ILE A 50 -2.94 9.69 6.85
N GLU A 51 -3.72 10.40 7.66
CA GLU A 51 -4.25 9.88 8.93
C GLU A 51 -5.22 8.72 8.73
N LYS A 52 -6.11 8.80 7.74
CA LYS A 52 -7.01 7.70 7.37
C LYS A 52 -6.20 6.46 7.01
N VAL A 53 -5.19 6.60 6.16
CA VAL A 53 -4.30 5.49 5.80
C VAL A 53 -3.57 4.95 7.02
N ARG A 54 -3.03 5.82 7.88
CA ARG A 54 -2.34 5.42 9.12
C ARG A 54 -3.20 4.55 10.02
N LYS A 55 -4.50 4.82 10.13
CA LYS A 55 -5.45 4.00 10.89
C LYS A 55 -5.73 2.63 10.24
N VAL A 56 -5.70 2.54 8.91
CA VAL A 56 -5.98 1.31 8.16
C VAL A 56 -4.75 0.39 8.06
N LEU A 57 -3.53 0.96 8.02
CA LEU A 57 -2.28 0.20 7.85
C LEU A 57 -2.11 -1.01 8.79
N PRO A 58 -2.41 -0.94 10.10
CA PRO A 58 -2.27 -2.09 11.01
C PRO A 58 -3.18 -3.27 10.65
N THR A 59 -4.34 -2.99 10.05
CA THR A 59 -5.34 -3.99 9.67
C THR A 59 -4.99 -4.68 8.35
N ILE A 60 -4.15 -4.05 7.53
CA ILE A 60 -3.72 -4.63 6.25
C ILE A 60 -2.84 -5.85 6.52
N LYS A 61 -3.37 -7.04 6.24
CA LYS A 61 -2.58 -8.28 6.29
C LYS A 61 -1.45 -8.21 5.27
N ASN A 62 -0.24 -7.90 5.74
CA ASN A 62 0.96 -7.93 4.92
C ASN A 62 1.23 -9.36 4.42
N GLY A 63 0.97 -9.58 3.12
CA GLY A 63 1.19 -10.86 2.44
C GLY A 63 2.62 -11.42 2.54
N ARG A 64 3.58 -10.63 3.06
CA ARG A 64 4.95 -11.04 3.38
C ARG A 64 5.01 -12.31 4.24
N LYS A 65 4.07 -12.52 5.18
CA LYS A 65 4.01 -13.74 6.01
C LYS A 65 3.32 -14.94 5.33
N THR A 66 2.74 -14.76 4.14
CA THR A 66 2.04 -15.84 3.42
C THR A 66 2.93 -16.60 2.43
N ARG A 67 4.09 -16.04 2.03
CA ARG A 67 5.04 -16.72 1.11
C ARG A 67 5.53 -18.05 1.68
N TYR A 68 6.01 -18.05 2.92
CA TYR A 68 6.49 -19.26 3.59
C TYR A 68 5.36 -20.28 3.84
N LYS A 69 4.14 -19.82 4.16
CA LYS A 69 2.99 -20.71 4.32
C LYS A 69 2.62 -21.39 2.99
N LYS A 70 2.61 -20.63 1.88
CA LYS A 70 2.34 -21.15 0.53
C LYS A 70 3.40 -22.16 0.06
N GLN A 71 4.68 -21.90 0.34
CA GLN A 71 5.77 -22.84 0.03
C GLN A 71 5.63 -24.14 0.83
N LYS A 72 5.34 -24.09 2.14
CA LYS A 72 5.12 -25.30 2.96
C LYS A 72 3.92 -26.13 2.51
N THR A 73 2.86 -25.52 2.00
CA THR A 73 1.71 -26.26 1.43
C THR A 73 2.02 -26.92 0.08
N GLN A 74 2.97 -26.38 -0.70
CA GLN A 74 3.34 -26.98 -1.98
C GLN A 74 4.28 -28.16 -1.83
N THR A 75 5.19 -28.15 -0.85
CA THR A 75 6.06 -29.31 -0.56
C THR A 75 5.24 -30.50 -0.06
N LYS A 76 4.31 -30.30 0.89
CA LYS A 76 3.45 -31.37 1.42
C LYS A 76 2.54 -32.06 0.39
N LYS A 77 2.23 -31.42 -0.75
CA LYS A 77 1.41 -32.03 -1.81
C LYS A 77 2.22 -32.90 -2.77
N LYS A 78 3.56 -32.78 -2.79
CA LYS A 78 4.43 -33.58 -3.64
C LYS A 78 4.88 -34.90 -3.00
N ASP A 79 4.72 -35.03 -1.68
CA ASP A 79 5.16 -36.20 -0.90
C ASP A 79 4.03 -37.18 -0.55
N LYS A 80 2.83 -37.06 -1.15
CA LYS A 80 1.74 -38.02 -0.91
C LYS A 80 1.71 -39.04 -2.07
N PRO A 81 1.99 -40.34 -1.82
CA PRO A 81 1.95 -41.39 -2.83
C PRO A 81 0.53 -41.65 -3.35
#